data_AF-A0A396J3G6-F1
#
_entry.id   AF-A0A396J3G6-F1
#
_cell.length_a   1.000
_cell.length_b   1.000
_cell.length_c   1.000
_cell.angle_alpha   90.00
_cell.angle_beta   90.00
_cell.angle_gamma   90.00
#
_symmetry.space_group_name_H-M   'P 1'
#
loop_
_entity.id
_entity.type
_entity.pdbx_description
1 polymer ?
#
loop_
_entity_poly.entity_id
_entity_poly.type
_entity_poly.pdbx_seq_one_letter_code
_entity_poly.pdbx_strand_id
1 'polypeptide(L)'
;MYVSVLYDHCATSIVDLYRSCPKCSFEICLSYCKEIRNGSITPRFEMMFQYKNRGDEYMHGGDPLPIITCDTSNLEGHVEIFTKWNVNSDGSVECAPKELGGCGGCVMELKHILPDGRISKSVTKSRRMKNHFCNIEKQKNVEKKESRVARITMTYTVQCQVTL
;
A
#
# COMPACT_ATOMS: atom_id res chain seq x y z
N MET A 1 12.65 12.56 3.81
CA MET A 1 11.43 11.71 3.97
C MET A 1 11.76 10.40 3.29
N TYR A 2 11.66 9.25 3.97
CA TYR A 2 12.15 7.96 3.45
C TYR A 2 11.41 7.60 2.16
N VAL A 3 12.05 7.81 1.00
CA VAL A 3 11.62 7.25 -0.27
C VAL A 3 12.11 5.81 -0.26
N SER A 4 11.24 4.89 0.18
CA SER A 4 11.46 3.47 -0.03
C SER A 4 11.47 3.23 -1.54
N VAL A 5 12.65 2.98 -2.10
CA VAL A 5 12.81 2.56 -3.50
C VAL A 5 12.23 1.17 -3.61
N LEU A 6 10.93 1.09 -3.89
CA LEU A 6 10.27 -0.18 -4.19
C LEU A 6 10.76 -0.62 -5.57
N TYR A 7 11.65 -1.60 -5.60
CA TYR A 7 11.98 -2.30 -6.83
C TYR A 7 10.77 -3.15 -7.21
N ASP A 8 9.90 -2.57 -8.02
CA ASP A 8 8.58 -3.13 -8.28
C ASP A 8 8.65 -4.22 -9.35
N HIS A 9 9.04 -5.42 -8.93
CA HIS A 9 8.88 -6.64 -9.73
C HIS A 9 7.42 -7.09 -9.85
N CYS A 10 6.47 -6.38 -9.24
CA CYS A 10 5.05 -6.67 -9.30
C CYS A 10 4.29 -5.49 -9.89
N ALA A 11 4.02 -5.52 -11.19
CA ALA A 11 3.04 -4.64 -11.83
C ALA A 11 1.59 -4.74 -11.27
N THR A 12 1.37 -5.42 -10.13
CA THR A 12 0.10 -5.60 -9.45
C THR A 12 0.17 -5.04 -8.03
N SER A 13 -0.71 -4.08 -7.72
CA SER A 13 -1.10 -3.56 -6.41
C SER A 13 -0.18 -3.94 -5.25
N ILE A 14 0.50 -2.94 -4.71
CA ILE A 14 1.23 -3.01 -3.44
C ILE A 14 0.35 -3.72 -2.40
N VAL A 15 0.64 -5.00 -2.16
CA VAL A 15 0.13 -5.74 -1.01
C VAL A 15 0.91 -5.24 0.19
N ASP A 16 0.28 -5.14 1.37
CA ASP A 16 0.94 -4.67 2.60
C ASP A 16 2.22 -5.46 2.96
N LEU A 17 2.43 -6.62 2.32
CA LEU A 17 3.47 -7.61 2.59
C LEU A 17 4.46 -7.75 1.42
N TYR A 18 5.75 -7.74 1.74
CA TYR A 18 6.82 -7.98 0.78
C TYR A 18 7.99 -8.69 1.46
N ARG A 19 8.95 -9.22 0.69
CA ARG A 19 10.19 -9.76 1.25
C ARG A 19 11.35 -8.81 1.04
N SER A 20 12.19 -8.66 2.06
CA SER A 20 13.34 -7.77 2.06
C SER A 20 14.58 -8.53 2.52
N CYS A 21 15.70 -8.32 1.84
CA CYS A 21 16.98 -8.84 2.26
C CYS A 21 17.50 -8.03 3.45
N PRO A 22 17.84 -8.66 4.59
CA PRO A 22 18.37 -7.95 5.75
C PRO A 22 19.78 -7.38 5.51
N LYS A 23 20.50 -7.83 4.47
CA LYS A 23 21.88 -7.39 4.19
C LYS A 23 22.00 -6.28 3.14
N CYS A 24 21.22 -6.33 2.05
CA CYS A 24 21.42 -5.43 0.90
C CYS A 24 20.16 -4.69 0.47
N SER A 25 19.10 -4.72 1.27
CA SER A 25 17.83 -4.02 0.99
C SER A 25 17.16 -4.41 -0.34
N PHE A 26 17.56 -5.53 -0.95
CA PHE A 26 16.88 -6.09 -2.11
C PHE A 26 15.47 -6.55 -1.71
N GLU A 27 14.45 -6.13 -2.45
CA GLU A 27 13.06 -6.36 -2.12
C GLU A 27 12.34 -7.08 -3.27
N ILE A 28 11.45 -8.01 -2.91
CA ILE A 28 10.54 -8.68 -3.85
C ILE A 28 9.14 -8.77 -3.28
N CYS A 29 8.13 -8.65 -4.14
CA CYS A 29 6.75 -8.85 -3.76
C CYS A 29 6.41 -10.33 -3.54
N LEU A 30 5.31 -10.61 -2.84
CA LEU A 30 4.85 -11.97 -2.58
C LEU A 30 4.41 -12.74 -3.83
N SER A 31 3.87 -12.07 -4.85
CA SER A 31 3.51 -12.73 -6.11
C SER A 31 4.76 -13.26 -6.81
N TYR A 32 5.83 -12.46 -6.86
CA TYR A 32 7.10 -12.90 -7.42
C TYR A 32 7.77 -13.98 -6.56
N CYS A 33 7.68 -13.90 -5.23
CA CYS A 33 8.07 -15.03 -4.35
C CYS A 33 7.32 -16.32 -4.71
N LYS A 34 6.05 -16.24 -5.09
CA LYS A 34 5.25 -17.40 -5.50
C LYS A 34 5.72 -17.95 -6.85
N GLU A 35 6.07 -17.09 -7.80
CA GLU A 35 6.66 -17.51 -9.08
C GLU A 35 7.98 -18.27 -8.85
N ILE A 36 8.85 -17.76 -7.97
CA ILE A 36 10.08 -18.44 -7.56
C ILE A 36 9.78 -19.83 -6.98
N ARG A 37 8.79 -19.92 -6.08
CA ARG A 37 8.38 -21.20 -5.48
C ARG A 37 7.83 -22.22 -6.46
N ASN A 38 7.17 -21.74 -7.50
CA ASN A 38 6.58 -22.60 -8.50
C ASN A 38 7.57 -22.99 -9.61
N GLY A 39 8.82 -22.51 -9.55
CA GLY A 39 9.79 -22.65 -10.64
C GLY A 39 9.30 -22.01 -11.95
N SER A 40 8.34 -21.08 -11.86
CA SER A 40 7.66 -20.47 -13.00
C SER A 40 8.13 -19.03 -13.24
N ILE A 41 9.36 -18.71 -12.79
CA ILE A 41 9.92 -17.37 -12.98
C ILE A 41 10.09 -17.18 -14.48
N THR A 42 9.23 -16.36 -15.06
CA THR A 42 9.39 -15.93 -16.45
C THR A 42 10.35 -14.75 -16.44
N PRO A 43 11.39 -14.74 -17.30
CA PRO A 43 12.26 -13.57 -17.45
C PRO A 43 11.43 -12.42 -18.02
N ARG A 44 10.87 -11.59 -17.14
CA ARG A 44 10.11 -10.39 -17.50
C ARG A 44 11.12 -9.30 -17.83
N PHE A 45 11.66 -9.34 -19.05
CA PHE A 45 12.66 -8.40 -19.56
C PHE A 45 12.21 -6.93 -19.50
N GLU A 46 10.90 -6.67 -19.61
CA GLU A 46 10.32 -5.33 -19.53
C GLU A 46 10.38 -4.70 -18.12
N MET A 47 10.77 -5.45 -17.08
CA MET A 47 10.73 -5.00 -15.67
C MET A 47 12.11 -4.92 -15.01
N MET A 48 13.18 -5.25 -15.75
CA MET A 48 14.56 -5.08 -15.31
C MET A 48 15.09 -3.65 -15.48
N PHE A 49 14.26 -2.72 -15.95
CA PHE A 49 14.64 -1.32 -15.91
C PHE A 49 14.76 -0.88 -14.46
N GLN A 50 16.00 -0.64 -14.03
CA GLN A 50 16.28 0.09 -12.80
C GLN A 50 15.40 1.33 -12.80
N TYR A 51 14.54 1.46 -11.78
CA TYR A 51 13.73 2.65 -11.59
C TYR A 51 14.67 3.85 -11.53
N LYS A 52 14.68 4.66 -12.59
CA LYS A 52 15.56 5.83 -12.68
C LYS A 52 14.89 6.92 -11.88
N ASN A 53 15.35 7.12 -10.66
CA ASN A 53 14.89 8.23 -9.83
C ASN A 53 15.17 9.55 -10.57
N ARG A 54 14.10 10.25 -10.96
CA ARG A 54 14.15 11.52 -11.70
C ARG A 54 14.19 12.74 -10.78
N GLY A 55 14.36 12.53 -9.47
CA GLY A 55 14.32 13.55 -8.42
C GLY A 55 12.93 13.68 -7.80
N ASP A 56 12.87 14.13 -6.54
CA ASP A 56 11.62 14.34 -5.81
C ASP A 56 10.73 15.41 -6.48
N GLU A 57 11.33 16.44 -7.07
CA GLU A 57 10.58 17.49 -7.80
C GLU A 57 9.79 16.91 -8.98
N TYR A 58 10.37 15.96 -9.71
CA TYR A 58 9.69 15.27 -10.81
C TYR A 58 8.43 14.52 -10.35
N MET A 59 8.44 13.94 -9.14
CA MET A 59 7.26 13.26 -8.58
C MET A 59 6.09 14.20 -8.33
N HIS A 60 6.35 15.51 -8.28
CA HIS A 60 5.37 16.56 -8.07
C HIS A 60 5.13 17.42 -9.33
N GLY A 61 5.63 16.98 -10.49
CA GLY A 61 5.44 17.66 -11.78
C GLY A 61 6.54 18.66 -12.16
N GLY A 62 7.68 18.65 -11.47
CA GLY A 62 8.88 19.39 -11.83
C GLY A 62 9.73 18.70 -12.91
N ASP A 63 10.89 19.28 -13.22
CA ASP A 63 11.76 18.80 -14.30
C ASP A 63 12.56 17.54 -13.91
N PRO A 64 12.77 16.59 -14.84
CA PRO A 64 13.49 15.35 -14.55
C PRO A 64 15.02 15.54 -14.54
N LEU A 65 15.70 14.89 -13.60
CA LEU A 65 17.18 14.75 -13.63
C LEU A 65 17.68 13.95 -14.86
N PRO A 66 18.89 14.24 -15.37
CA PRO A 66 19.45 13.57 -16.54
C PRO A 66 19.67 12.07 -16.31
N ILE A 67 19.35 11.28 -17.32
CA ILE A 67 19.43 9.82 -17.30
C ILE A 67 20.85 9.37 -17.64
N ILE A 68 21.52 8.68 -16.72
CA ILE A 68 22.72 7.89 -17.03
C ILE A 68 22.23 6.55 -17.62
N THR A 69 22.69 6.19 -18.81
CA THR A 69 22.38 4.92 -19.47
C THR A 69 23.41 3.86 -19.12
N CYS A 70 22.95 2.65 -18.78
CA CYS A 70 23.77 1.44 -18.75
C CYS A 70 23.31 0.51 -19.87
N ASP A 71 24.27 -0.17 -20.51
CA ASP A 71 24.09 -0.96 -21.73
C ASP A 71 23.29 -2.25 -21.50
N THR A 72 22.31 -2.51 -22.36
CA THR A 72 21.34 -3.62 -22.24
C THR A 72 21.71 -4.85 -23.08
N SER A 73 22.96 -5.32 -23.03
CA SER A 73 23.49 -6.28 -24.02
C SER A 73 23.46 -7.78 -23.65
N ASN A 74 22.89 -8.22 -22.53
CA ASN A 74 23.01 -9.63 -22.07
C ASN A 74 21.67 -10.36 -21.85
N LEU A 75 20.88 -10.58 -22.92
CA LEU A 75 19.61 -11.29 -22.84
C LEU A 75 19.75 -12.78 -22.44
N GLU A 76 20.76 -13.49 -22.97
CA GLU A 76 20.97 -14.93 -22.70
C GLU A 76 21.40 -15.21 -21.25
N GLY A 77 22.31 -14.39 -20.71
CA GLY A 77 22.78 -14.54 -19.33
C GLY A 77 21.66 -14.39 -18.30
N HIS A 78 20.67 -13.52 -18.56
CA HIS A 78 19.55 -13.34 -17.64
C HIS A 78 18.66 -14.59 -17.51
N VAL A 79 18.45 -15.34 -18.59
CA VAL A 79 17.64 -16.57 -18.54
C VAL A 79 18.32 -17.63 -17.67
N GLU A 80 19.64 -17.80 -17.81
CA GLU A 80 20.41 -18.73 -16.96
C GLU A 80 20.45 -18.29 -15.48
N ILE A 81 20.48 -16.98 -15.20
CA ILE A 81 20.46 -16.49 -13.82
C ILE A 81 19.10 -16.76 -13.16
N PHE A 82 17.99 -16.58 -13.88
CA PHE A 82 16.65 -16.86 -13.35
C PHE A 82 16.42 -18.35 -13.10
N THR A 83 16.98 -19.25 -13.91
CA THR A 83 16.87 -20.70 -13.67
C THR A 83 17.70 -21.16 -12.47
N LYS A 84 18.75 -20.41 -12.09
CA LYS A 84 19.57 -20.70 -10.90
C LYS A 84 18.93 -20.23 -9.60
N TRP A 85 18.08 -19.20 -9.65
CA TRP A 85 17.46 -18.64 -8.45
C TRP A 85 16.23 -19.45 -8.03
N ASN A 86 16.47 -20.42 -7.15
CA ASN A 86 15.45 -21.35 -6.65
C ASN A 86 15.23 -21.19 -5.14
N VAL A 87 14.17 -21.84 -4.67
CA VAL A 87 13.86 -21.96 -3.25
C VAL A 87 14.77 -22.98 -2.58
N ASN A 88 15.06 -22.76 -1.31
CA ASN A 88 15.66 -23.77 -0.46
C ASN A 88 14.68 -24.93 -0.20
N SER A 89 15.21 -26.07 0.26
CA SER A 89 14.43 -27.28 0.52
C SER A 89 13.32 -27.10 1.56
N ASP A 90 13.43 -26.10 2.44
CA ASP A 90 12.43 -25.71 3.43
C ASP A 90 11.37 -24.72 2.90
N GLY A 91 11.46 -24.33 1.62
CA GLY A 91 10.56 -23.34 1.01
C GLY A 91 10.94 -21.88 1.29
N SER A 92 12.10 -21.63 1.93
CA SER A 92 12.64 -20.28 2.12
C SER A 92 13.26 -19.73 0.83
N VAL A 93 13.04 -18.43 0.58
CA VAL A 93 13.57 -17.74 -0.61
C VAL A 93 14.79 -16.96 -0.20
N GLU A 94 15.92 -17.25 -0.85
CA GLU A 94 17.14 -16.48 -0.67
C GLU A 94 17.11 -15.19 -1.50
N CYS A 95 17.88 -14.22 -1.04
CA CYS A 95 18.13 -12.99 -1.76
C CYS A 95 18.70 -13.31 -3.15
N ALA A 96 18.25 -12.56 -4.14
CA ALA A 96 18.64 -12.77 -5.53
C ALA A 96 20.17 -12.82 -5.70
N PRO A 97 20.65 -13.51 -6.74
CA PRO A 97 22.05 -13.44 -7.15
C PRO A 97 22.53 -12.00 -7.37
N LYS A 98 23.85 -11.79 -7.30
CA LYS A 98 24.47 -10.46 -7.45
C LYS A 98 24.16 -9.82 -8.80
N GLU A 99 24.01 -10.65 -9.81
CA GLU A 99 23.70 -10.27 -11.18
C GLU A 99 22.27 -9.72 -11.33
N LEU A 100 21.37 -10.04 -10.39
CA LEU A 100 20.03 -9.46 -10.28
C LEU A 100 19.95 -8.34 -9.22
N GLY A 101 21.08 -7.89 -8.69
CA GLY A 101 21.15 -6.83 -7.68
C GLY A 101 20.96 -7.28 -6.22
N GLY A 102 20.91 -8.59 -5.96
CA GLY A 102 20.87 -9.14 -4.60
C GLY A 102 22.26 -9.51 -4.05
N CYS A 103 22.28 -10.19 -2.90
CA CYS A 103 23.54 -10.66 -2.28
C CYS A 103 23.78 -12.18 -2.46
N GLY A 104 22.78 -12.93 -2.93
CA GLY A 104 22.91 -14.33 -3.33
C GLY A 104 23.04 -15.37 -2.22
N GLY A 105 22.67 -15.06 -0.98
CA GLY A 105 22.82 -16.05 0.11
C GLY A 105 22.22 -15.66 1.46
N CYS A 106 21.22 -14.78 1.47
CA CYS A 106 20.53 -14.40 2.71
C CYS A 106 19.06 -14.74 2.57
N VAL A 107 18.51 -15.49 3.52
CA VAL A 107 17.07 -15.72 3.58
C VAL A 107 16.33 -14.39 3.71
N MET A 108 15.37 -14.16 2.84
CA MET A 108 14.64 -12.89 2.80
C MET A 108 13.51 -12.86 3.86
N GLU A 109 13.46 -11.77 4.62
CA GLU A 109 12.49 -11.55 5.69
C GLU A 109 11.17 -11.03 5.13
N LEU A 110 10.04 -11.45 5.71
CA LEU A 110 8.75 -10.85 5.41
C LEU A 110 8.62 -9.51 6.15
N LYS A 111 8.34 -8.44 5.41
CA LYS A 111 8.15 -7.08 5.94
C LYS A 111 6.79 -6.52 5.57
N HIS A 112 6.36 -5.55 6.37
CA HIS A 112 5.13 -4.77 6.17
C HIS A 112 5.48 -3.38 5.67
N ILE A 113 4.76 -2.87 4.66
CA ILE A 113 4.94 -1.49 4.18
C ILE A 113 4.39 -0.50 5.20
N LEU A 114 3.27 -0.88 5.82
CA LEU A 114 2.67 -0.11 6.88
C LEU A 114 3.20 -0.63 8.23
N PRO A 115 3.61 0.29 9.13
CA PRO A 115 3.94 -0.10 10.49
C PRO A 115 2.79 -0.83 11.17
N ASP A 116 3.13 -1.76 12.05
CA ASP A 116 2.14 -2.56 12.77
C ASP A 116 1.13 -1.68 13.52
N GLY A 117 -0.13 -2.09 13.42
CA GLY A 117 -1.26 -1.38 14.02
C GLY A 117 -1.65 -0.06 13.33
N ARG A 118 -1.01 0.36 12.23
CA ARG A 118 -1.46 1.54 11.47
C ARG A 118 -2.86 1.34 10.89
N ILE A 119 -3.15 0.16 10.33
CA ILE A 119 -4.47 -0.19 9.78
C ILE A 119 -5.52 -0.18 10.90
N SER A 120 -5.25 -0.83 12.03
CA SER A 120 -6.20 -0.89 13.16
C SER A 120 -6.48 0.49 13.76
N LYS A 121 -5.44 1.35 13.88
CA LYS A 121 -5.58 2.75 14.28
C LYS A 121 -6.47 3.52 13.30
N SER A 122 -6.23 3.39 12.00
CA SER A 122 -7.04 4.03 10.95
C SER A 122 -8.51 3.58 11.02
N VAL A 123 -8.77 2.27 11.08
CA VAL A 123 -10.13 1.71 11.21
C VAL A 123 -10.83 2.24 12.46
N THR A 124 -10.12 2.30 13.59
CA THR A 124 -10.66 2.79 14.85
C THR A 124 -11.01 4.28 14.76
N LYS A 125 -10.15 5.10 14.16
CA LYS A 125 -10.40 6.53 13.95
C LYS A 125 -11.62 6.76 13.05
N SER A 126 -11.70 6.07 11.92
CA SER A 126 -12.84 6.16 11.01
C SER A 126 -14.15 5.74 11.68
N ARG A 127 -14.12 4.67 12.49
CA ARG A 127 -15.29 4.23 13.27
C ARG A 127 -15.73 5.29 14.27
N ARG A 128 -14.80 5.93 14.99
CA ARG A 128 -15.11 7.04 15.92
C ARG A 128 -15.75 8.21 15.19
N MET A 129 -15.21 8.62 14.05
CA MET A 129 -15.77 9.71 13.24
C MET A 129 -17.19 9.38 12.76
N LYS A 130 -17.40 8.17 12.20
CA LYS A 130 -18.73 7.72 11.78
C LYS A 130 -19.75 7.76 12.92
N ASN A 131 -19.37 7.25 14.10
CA ASN A 131 -20.25 7.27 15.27
C ASN A 131 -20.56 8.70 15.74
N HIS A 132 -19.57 9.59 15.70
CA HIS A 132 -19.77 10.99 16.05
C HIS A 132 -20.79 11.66 15.12
N PHE A 133 -20.67 11.48 13.80
CA PHE A 133 -21.62 12.02 12.83
C PHE A 133 -23.03 11.46 13.05
N CYS A 134 -23.16 10.15 13.26
CA CYS A 134 -24.46 9.53 13.52
C CYS A 134 -25.12 10.08 14.80
N ASN A 135 -24.34 10.36 15.85
CA ASN A 135 -24.85 10.95 17.08
C ASN A 135 -25.32 12.40 16.89
N ILE A 136 -24.58 13.21 16.12
CA ILE A 136 -24.98 14.59 15.78
C ILE A 136 -26.31 14.58 15.01
N GLU A 137 -26.46 13.68 14.03
CA GLU A 137 -27.71 13.55 13.25
C GLU A 137 -28.90 13.18 14.13
N LYS A 138 -28.70 12.25 15.09
CA LYS A 138 -29.74 11.89 16.06
C LYS A 138 -30.16 13.07 16.93
N GLN A 139 -29.20 13.84 17.45
CA GLN A 139 -29.49 15.02 18.27
C GLN A 139 -30.30 16.07 17.49
N LYS A 140 -29.90 16.41 16.26
CA LYS A 140 -30.64 17.33 15.39
C LYS A 140 -32.07 16.86 15.11
N ASN A 141 -32.27 15.55 14.95
CA ASN A 141 -33.60 14.98 14.73
C ASN A 141 -34.49 15.06 15.98
N VAL A 142 -33.91 14.92 17.18
CA VAL A 142 -34.63 15.09 18.45
C VAL A 142 -35.03 16.56 18.64
N GLU A 143 -34.09 17.49 18.49
CA GLU A 143 -34.35 18.94 18.59
C GLU A 143 -35.45 19.39 17.61
N LYS A 144 -35.42 18.87 16.38
CA LYS A 144 -36.45 19.17 15.38
C LYS A 144 -37.83 18.62 15.77
N LYS A 145 -37.88 17.45 16.42
CA LYS A 145 -39.14 16.89 16.94
C LYS A 145 -39.65 17.73 18.11
N GLU A 146 -38.80 18.08 19.06
CA GLU A 146 -39.18 18.92 20.20
C GLU A 146 -39.67 20.31 19.76
N SER A 147 -38.98 20.95 18.81
CA SER A 147 -39.42 22.23 18.23
C SER A 147 -40.80 22.12 17.56
N ARG A 148 -41.09 20.99 16.88
CA ARG A 148 -42.41 20.74 16.30
C ARG A 148 -43.48 20.57 17.38
N VAL A 149 -43.21 19.78 18.41
CA VAL A 149 -44.13 19.56 19.53
C VAL A 149 -44.43 20.89 20.23
N ALA A 150 -43.41 21.69 20.54
CA ALA A 150 -43.59 22.99 21.19
C ALA A 150 -44.47 23.95 20.36
N ARG A 151 -44.28 23.99 19.04
CA ARG A 151 -45.14 24.80 18.14
C ARG A 151 -46.59 24.34 18.17
N ILE A 152 -46.81 23.02 18.11
CA ILE A 152 -48.15 22.43 18.15
C ILE A 152 -48.83 22.77 19.47
N THR A 153 -48.15 22.56 20.61
CA THR A 153 -48.69 22.89 21.93
C THR A 153 -49.03 24.38 22.05
N MET A 154 -48.15 25.26 21.58
CA MET A 154 -48.42 26.71 21.55
C MET A 154 -49.67 27.06 20.72
N THR A 155 -49.83 26.48 19.53
CA THR A 155 -51.03 26.74 18.70
C THR A 155 -52.31 26.32 19.40
N TYR A 156 -52.33 25.15 20.05
CA TYR A 156 -53.49 24.70 20.81
C TYR A 156 -53.80 25.59 22.02
N THR A 157 -52.78 26.01 22.77
CA THR A 157 -52.99 26.91 23.93
C THR A 157 -53.58 28.26 23.53
N VAL A 158 -53.08 28.86 22.44
CA VAL A 158 -53.61 30.14 21.94
C VAL A 158 -55.03 29.96 21.44
N GLN A 159 -55.32 28.87 20.73
CA GLN A 159 -56.66 28.60 20.22
C GLN A 159 -57.70 28.41 21.34
N CYS A 160 -57.34 27.74 22.44
CA CYS A 160 -58.20 27.64 23.63
C CYS A 160 -58.45 28.98 24.32
N GLN A 161 -57.48 29.90 24.35
CA GLN A 161 -57.66 31.21 24.98
C GLN A 161 -58.60 32.14 24.21
N VAL A 162 -58.69 32.00 22.89
CA VAL A 162 -59.56 32.83 22.03
C VAL A 162 -61.02 32.34 22.01
N THR A 163 -61.27 31.11 22.46
CA THR A 163 -62.61 30.48 22.45
C THR A 163 -63.35 30.55 23.79
N LEU A 164 -62.75 31.17 24.81
CA LEU A 164 -63.36 31.51 26.11
C LEU A 164 -63.77 32.99 26.14
#